data_AF-A0A966T3Q4-F1
#
_entry.id   AF-A0A966T3Q4-F1
#
_cell.length_a   1.000
_cell.length_b   1.000
_cell.length_c   1.000
_cell.angle_alpha   90.00
_cell.angle_beta   90.00
_cell.angle_gamma   90.00
#
_symmetry.space_group_name_H-M   'P 1'
#
loop_
_entity.id
_entity.type
_entity.pdbx_description
1 polymer ?
#
loop_
_entity_poly.entity_id
_entity_poly.type
_entity_poly.pdbx_seq_one_letter_code
_entity_poly.pdbx_strand_id
1 'polypeptide(L)' 'RGPIPLPTDKHRYTVIRGPHVDKDSREHFEMRIHKRIIDIVDANAKTVETLQRLEIAAGVDIEIKMN' A
#
# COMPACT_ATOMS: atom_id res chain seq x y z
N ARG A 1 0.81 19.19 -4.00
CA ARG A 1 0.55 19.04 -2.55
C ARG A 1 1.16 17.73 -2.07
N GLY A 2 1.74 17.74 -0.86
CA GLY A 2 2.60 16.67 -0.34
C GLY A 2 1.88 15.32 -0.16
N PRO A 3 2.59 14.28 0.32
CA PRO A 3 2.02 12.94 0.45
C PRO A 3 0.95 12.93 1.54
N ILE A 4 -0.31 12.98 1.14
CA ILE A 4 -1.48 12.91 2.02
C ILE A 4 -1.66 11.44 2.43
N PRO A 5 -1.63 11.11 3.73
CA PRO A 5 -1.87 9.75 4.19
C PRO A 5 -3.36 9.43 4.07
N LEU A 6 -3.68 8.38 3.33
CA LEU A 6 -5.03 7.82 3.35
C LEU A 6 -5.16 6.82 4.50
N PRO A 7 -6.41 6.50 4.90
CA PRO A 7 -6.66 5.42 5.84
C PRO A 7 -5.94 4.13 5.42
N THR A 8 -5.23 3.53 6.38
CA THR A 8 -4.54 2.25 6.16
C THR A 8 -5.56 1.13 6.25
N ASP A 9 -5.68 0.35 5.19
CA ASP A 9 -6.52 -0.85 5.19
C ASP A 9 -5.82 -1.95 5.99
N LYS A 10 -6.55 -2.57 6.93
CA LYS A 10 -6.03 -3.60 7.83
C LYS A 10 -6.79 -4.90 7.62
N HIS A 11 -6.17 -5.87 6.98
CA HIS A 11 -6.70 -7.22 6.84
C HIS A 11 -6.16 -8.09 7.97
N ARG A 12 -7.06 -8.62 8.81
CA ARG A 12 -6.69 -9.49 9.94
C ARG A 12 -7.07 -10.92 9.63
N TYR A 13 -6.12 -11.82 9.81
CA TYR A 13 -6.30 -13.25 9.61
C TYR A 13 -6.05 -13.95 10.94
N THR A 14 -6.80 -15.01 11.20
CA THR A 14 -6.60 -15.82 12.40
C THR A 14 -6.68 -17.27 12.02
N VAL A 15 -5.61 -18.01 12.31
CA VAL A 15 -5.48 -19.43 11.96
C VAL A 15 -5.24 -20.26 13.21
N ILE A 16 -5.57 -21.55 13.15
CA ILE A 16 -5.23 -22.50 14.22
C ILE A 16 -3.74 -22.82 14.07
N ARG A 17 -2.98 -22.77 15.19
CA ARG A 17 -1.54 -23.03 15.17
C ARG A 17 -1.20 -24.50 14.93
N GLY A 18 -2.02 -25.40 15.51
CA GLY A 18 -1.81 -26.84 15.44
C GLY A 18 -2.60 -27.51 14.31
N PRO A 19 -2.12 -28.66 13.80
CA PRO A 19 -2.85 -29.42 12.79
C PRO A 19 -4.08 -30.17 13.34
N HIS A 20 -4.18 -30.38 14.67
CA HIS A 20 -5.28 -31.16 15.28
C HIS A 20 -5.59 -30.70 16.73
N VAL A 21 -6.84 -30.88 17.17
CA VAL A 21 -7.43 -30.62 18.51
C VAL A 21 -7.48 -29.16 18.98
N ASP A 22 -6.37 -28.44 18.98
CA ASP A 22 -6.20 -27.22 19.81
C ASP A 22 -6.87 -25.96 19.22
N LYS A 23 -8.20 -25.86 19.32
CA LYS A 23 -9.00 -24.76 18.73
C LYS A 23 -8.76 -23.38 19.34
N ASP A 24 -8.40 -23.34 20.61
CA ASP A 24 -8.12 -22.10 21.36
C ASP A 24 -6.72 -21.57 21.10
N SER A 25 -5.82 -22.43 20.59
CA SER A 25 -4.48 -22.04 20.14
C SER A 25 -4.58 -21.42 18.75
N ARG A 26 -4.73 -20.09 18.72
CA ARG A 26 -4.85 -19.29 17.49
C ARG A 26 -3.67 -18.36 17.30
N GLU A 27 -3.33 -18.14 16.04
CA GLU A 27 -2.31 -17.19 15.63
C GLU A 27 -2.95 -16.06 14.84
N HIS A 28 -2.61 -14.82 15.20
CA HIS A 28 -3.17 -13.61 14.61
C HIS A 28 -2.14 -12.99 13.68
N PHE A 29 -2.50 -12.87 12.41
CA PHE A 29 -1.72 -12.17 11.40
C PHE A 29 -2.46 -10.93 10.94
N GLU A 30 -1.72 -9.92 10.50
CA GLU A 30 -2.31 -8.79 9.80
C GLU A 30 -1.49 -8.40 8.58
N MET A 31 -2.20 -7.94 7.56
CA MET A 31 -1.63 -7.27 6.40
C MET A 31 -2.13 -5.83 6.42
N ARG A 32 -1.20 -4.87 6.41
CA ARG A 32 -1.49 -3.45 6.40
C ARG A 32 -1.14 -2.85 5.05
N ILE A 33 -2.11 -2.26 4.38
CA ILE A 33 -1.92 -1.61 3.08
C ILE A 33 -1.93 -0.10 3.32
N HIS A 34 -0.76 0.53 3.13
CA HIS A 34 -0.58 1.97 3.33
C HIS A 34 -0.76 2.71 2.01
N LYS A 35 -1.83 3.50 1.90
CA LYS A 35 -2.11 4.31 0.72
C LYS A 35 -1.68 5.75 0.95
N ARG A 36 -1.01 6.35 -0.03
CA ARG A 36 -0.58 7.76 -0.03
C ARG A 36 -0.99 8.38 -1.35
N ILE A 37 -1.54 9.59 -1.30
CA ILE A 37 -1.85 10.38 -2.49
C ILE A 37 -0.85 11.54 -2.58
N ILE A 38 -0.30 11.75 -3.77
CA ILE A 38 0.46 12.94 -4.12
C ILE A 38 -0.32 13.65 -5.21
N ASP A 39 -0.60 14.92 -4.99
CA ASP A 39 -1.35 15.75 -5.93
C ASP A 39 -0.40 16.75 -6.61
N ILE A 40 -0.38 16.80 -7.94
CA ILE A 40 0.52 17.65 -8.71
C ILE A 40 -0.33 18.67 -9.44
N VAL A 41 -0.26 19.94 -9.00
CA VAL A 41 -1.12 21.02 -9.49
C VAL A 41 -0.70 21.47 -10.90
N ASP A 42 0.60 21.58 -11.15
CA ASP A 42 1.16 21.98 -12.45
C ASP A 42 1.99 20.84 -13.05
N ALA A 43 1.34 19.96 -13.80
CA ALA A 43 2.01 18.87 -14.49
C ALA A 43 2.58 19.36 -15.83
N ASN A 44 3.87 19.73 -15.86
CA ASN A 44 4.58 19.95 -17.12
C ASN A 44 4.97 18.61 -17.76
N ALA A 45 5.08 18.54 -19.10
CA ALA A 45 5.41 17.31 -19.84
C ALA A 45 6.73 16.66 -19.36
N LYS A 46 7.71 17.50 -19.01
CA LYS A 46 9.00 17.07 -18.44
C LYS A 46 8.84 16.43 -17.06
N THR A 47 7.88 16.89 -16.26
CA THR A 47 7.61 16.37 -14.92
C THR A 47 6.99 14.98 -14.99
N VAL A 48 6.10 14.73 -15.95
CA VAL A 48 5.50 13.41 -16.20
C VAL A 48 6.57 12.39 -16.61
N GLU A 49 7.45 12.77 -17.55
CA GLU A 49 8.58 11.92 -17.99
C GLU A 49 9.53 11.57 -16.82
N THR A 50 9.76 12.53 -15.92
CA THR A 50 10.62 12.33 -14.75
C THR A 50 9.99 11.35 -13.74
N LEU A 51 8.67 11.40 -13.55
CA LEU A 51 7.96 10.50 -12.64
C LEU A 51 7.94 9.06 -13.15
N GLN A 52 7.83 8.85 -14.46
CA GLN A 52 7.88 7.52 -15.06
C GLN A 52 9.27 6.88 -14.99
N ARG A 53 10.33 7.70 -15.00
CA ARG A 53 11.72 7.23 -14.88
C ARG A 53 12.19 7.06 -13.45
N LEU A 54 11.40 7.50 -12.46
CA LEU A 54 11.82 7.43 -11.07
C LEU A 54 11.95 5.96 -10.65
N GLU A 55 13.12 5.57 -10.13
CA GLU A 55 13.30 4.23 -9.58
C GLU A 55 12.55 4.12 -8.24
N ILE A 56 11.50 3.32 -8.25
CA ILE A 56 10.71 3.04 -7.07
C ILE A 56 11.18 1.73 -6.45
N ALA A 57 11.20 1.66 -5.12
CA ALA A 57 11.56 0.45 -4.40
C ALA A 57 10.62 -0.72 -4.77
N ALA A 58 11.20 -1.91 -4.97
CA ALA A 58 10.42 -3.13 -5.22
C ALA A 58 9.44 -3.37 -4.06
N GLY A 59 8.14 -3.45 -4.38
CA GLY A 59 7.06 -3.64 -3.39
C GLY A 59 6.16 -2.43 -3.14
N VAL A 60 6.39 -1.32 -3.84
CA VAL A 60 5.45 -0.18 -3.86
C VAL A 60 4.68 -0.19 -5.18
N ASP A 61 3.35 -0.14 -5.09
CA ASP A 61 2.46 -0.01 -6.24
C ASP A 61 2.07 1.46 -6.46
N ILE A 62 2.04 1.90 -7.72
CA ILE A 62 1.78 3.29 -8.10
C ILE A 62 0.71 3.34 -9.19
N GLU A 63 -0.34 4.12 -8.93
CA GLU A 63 -1.40 4.42 -9.88
C GLU A 63 -1.36 5.91 -10.21
N ILE A 64 -1.21 6.25 -11.50
CA ILE A 64 -1.22 7.64 -12.00
C ILE A 64 -2.58 7.90 -12.65
N LYS A 65 -3.32 8.90 -12.14
CA LYS A 65 -4.57 9.38 -12.74
C LYS A 65 -4.37 10.80 -13.24
N MET A 66 -4.66 11.03 -14.52
CA MET A 66 -4.74 12.36 -15.12
C MET A 66 -6.22 12.70 -15.27
N ASN A 67 -6.63 13.85 -14.73
CA ASN A 67 -7.96 14.43 -14.98
C ASN A 67 -7.85 15.53 -16.04
#